data_AF-A0A2D6XAJ5-F1
#
_entry.id   AF-A0A2D6XAJ5-F1
#
_cell.length_a   1.000
_cell.length_b   1.000
_cell.length_c   1.000
_cell.angle_alpha   90.00
_cell.angle_beta   90.00
_cell.angle_gamma   90.00
#
_symmetry.space_group_name_H-M   'P 1'
#
loop_
_entity.id
_entity.type
_entity.pdbx_description
1 polymer ?
#
loop_
_entity_poly.entity_id
_entity_poly.type
_entity_poly.pdbx_seq_one_letter_code
_entity_poly.pdbx_strand_id
1 'polypeptide(L)'
;MNPLQLHVYDLDGTLYDSPRLQVDRPSWWYSAQSLQGYGPPGFDTKWILGTVLEARKSVMDPRVRAVLLTGRPQHSEMASVIRAMLRSADIRFAVEQLKPLFPPRPTPLYKAAAVQKWLLRYPSVGKVVFYDDLDENLDAVGEVARRMGREYLPVKAPGVT
;
A
#
# COMPACT_ATOMS: atom_id res chain seq x y z
N MET A 1 -0.42 -22.79 -16.93
CA MET A 1 0.23 -22.09 -15.81
C MET A 1 -0.74 -21.04 -15.31
N ASN A 2 -0.98 -20.95 -14.00
CA ASN A 2 -1.84 -19.89 -13.45
C ASN A 2 -1.12 -18.54 -13.62
N PRO A 3 -1.85 -17.47 -13.99
CA PRO A 3 -1.24 -16.17 -14.19
C PRO A 3 -0.68 -15.63 -12.86
N LEU A 4 0.35 -14.80 -12.95
CA LEU A 4 0.93 -14.10 -11.81
C LEU A 4 -0.14 -13.17 -11.21
N GLN A 5 -0.17 -13.03 -9.89
CA GLN A 5 -1.02 -12.05 -9.21
C GLN A 5 -0.19 -10.87 -8.74
N LEU A 6 -0.78 -9.67 -8.77
CA LEU A 6 -0.22 -8.46 -8.15
C LEU A 6 -1.06 -8.14 -6.93
N HIS A 7 -0.48 -8.28 -5.73
CA HIS A 7 -1.14 -7.88 -4.49
C HIS A 7 -0.55 -6.55 -4.05
N VAL A 8 -1.39 -5.53 -3.94
CA VAL A 8 -0.98 -4.18 -3.60
C VAL A 8 -1.59 -3.81 -2.27
N TYR A 9 -0.75 -3.37 -1.34
CA TYR A 9 -1.17 -2.96 0.00
C TYR A 9 -0.93 -1.47 0.16
N ASP A 10 -1.94 -0.73 0.61
CA ASP A 10 -1.72 0.56 1.25
C ASP A 10 -1.16 0.40 2.67
N LEU A 11 -0.61 1.47 3.23
CA LEU A 11 -0.10 1.50 4.60
C LEU A 11 -1.17 2.00 5.60
N ASP A 12 -1.61 3.24 5.40
CA ASP A 12 -2.29 4.06 6.40
C ASP A 12 -3.78 3.68 6.43
N GLY A 13 -4.30 3.20 7.56
CA GLY A 13 -5.66 2.67 7.64
C GLY A 13 -5.85 1.28 7.02
N THR A 14 -4.78 0.71 6.42
CA THR A 14 -4.81 -0.60 5.74
C THR A 14 -3.95 -1.66 6.42
N LEU A 15 -2.64 -1.45 6.46
CA LEU A 15 -1.71 -2.31 7.22
C LEU A 15 -1.56 -1.81 8.66
N TYR A 16 -1.58 -0.49 8.84
CA TYR A 16 -1.31 0.17 10.09
C TYR A 16 -2.27 1.34 10.31
N ASP A 17 -2.88 1.41 11.48
CA ASP A 17 -3.67 2.53 11.97
C ASP A 17 -2.75 3.72 12.29
N SER A 18 -2.32 4.37 11.22
CA SER A 18 -1.50 5.55 11.29
C SER A 18 -2.35 6.75 11.73
N PRO A 19 -1.75 7.75 12.40
CA PRO A 19 -2.45 8.99 12.68
C PRO A 19 -2.95 9.65 11.39
N ARG A 20 -4.19 10.14 11.37
CA ARG A 20 -4.79 10.79 10.19
C ARG A 20 -4.07 12.10 9.84
N LEU A 21 -4.08 12.44 8.55
CA LEU A 21 -3.62 13.75 8.08
C LEU A 21 -4.46 14.85 8.75
N GLN A 22 -3.79 15.69 9.53
CA GLN A 22 -4.38 16.88 10.12
C GLN A 22 -4.26 18.04 9.13
N VAL A 23 -5.39 18.58 8.67
CA VAL A 23 -5.44 19.64 7.64
C VAL A 23 -4.71 20.91 8.09
N ASP A 24 -4.71 21.19 9.40
CA ASP A 24 -4.01 22.30 10.05
C ASP A 24 -2.51 22.05 10.24
N ARG A 25 -2.03 20.81 10.08
CA ARG A 25 -0.62 20.41 10.26
C ARG A 25 -0.12 19.52 9.13
N PRO A 26 -0.21 19.96 7.85
CA PRO A 26 0.20 19.14 6.72
C PRO A 26 1.68 18.78 6.81
N SER A 27 2.54 19.71 7.26
CA SER A 27 3.98 19.50 7.42
C SER A 27 4.33 18.34 8.35
N TRP A 28 3.52 18.09 9.39
CA TRP A 28 3.74 16.98 10.31
C TRP A 28 3.51 15.62 9.62
N TRP A 29 2.47 15.50 8.80
CA TRP A 29 2.24 14.29 8.00
C TRP A 29 3.40 14.01 7.04
N TYR A 30 4.04 15.08 6.54
CA TYR A 30 5.23 14.94 5.70
C TYR A 30 6.48 14.52 6.47
N SER A 31 6.49 14.65 7.80
CA SER A 31 7.60 14.24 8.65
C SER A 31 7.53 12.74 8.96
N ALA A 32 8.69 12.08 8.97
CA ALA A 32 8.79 10.68 9.41
C ALA A 32 8.42 10.50 10.89
N GLN A 33 8.44 11.59 11.68
CA GLN A 33 7.95 11.61 13.06
C GLN A 33 6.48 11.23 13.18
N SER A 34 5.67 11.42 12.13
CA SER A 34 4.26 11.03 12.14
C SER A 34 4.03 9.51 12.26
N LEU A 35 5.06 8.72 12.01
CA LEU A 35 5.04 7.26 12.14
C LEU A 35 5.92 6.76 13.31
N GLN A 36 6.47 7.65 14.13
CA GLN A 36 7.28 7.22 15.28
C GLN A 36 6.44 6.53 16.36
N GLY A 37 7.11 5.72 17.18
CA GLY A 37 6.49 4.99 18.29
C GLY A 37 5.73 3.74 17.88
N TYR A 38 5.95 3.23 16.66
CA TYR A 38 5.45 1.92 16.27
C TYR A 38 6.16 0.81 17.03
N GLY A 39 5.41 -0.23 17.39
CA GLY A 39 5.93 -1.50 17.87
C GLY A 39 5.67 -2.63 16.87
N PRO A 40 6.17 -3.86 17.13
CA PRO A 40 5.82 -5.03 16.31
C PRO A 40 4.35 -5.43 16.48
N PRO A 41 3.72 -6.10 15.48
CA PRO A 41 2.37 -6.64 15.61
C PRO A 41 2.24 -7.57 16.83
N GLY A 42 1.12 -7.46 17.54
CA GLY A 42 0.86 -8.19 18.79
C GLY A 42 1.30 -7.44 20.05
N PHE A 43 2.18 -6.45 19.92
CA PHE A 43 2.53 -5.50 20.98
C PHE A 43 1.95 -4.11 20.70
N ASP A 44 1.96 -3.71 19.42
CA ASP A 44 1.31 -2.50 18.95
C ASP A 44 -0.04 -2.85 18.32
N THR A 45 -1.11 -2.35 18.93
CA THR A 45 -2.49 -2.59 18.51
C THR A 45 -2.87 -1.82 17.25
N LYS A 46 -2.04 -0.89 16.78
CA LYS A 46 -2.27 -0.15 15.54
C LYS A 46 -2.08 -1.03 14.30
N TRP A 47 -1.42 -2.17 14.40
CA TRP A 47 -1.37 -3.10 13.28
C TRP A 47 -2.74 -3.72 13.01
N ILE A 48 -3.22 -3.59 11.78
CA ILE A 48 -4.46 -4.23 11.34
C ILE A 48 -4.14 -5.69 11.03
N LEU A 49 -4.21 -6.52 12.07
CA LEU A 49 -3.65 -7.89 12.05
C LEU A 49 -4.17 -8.75 10.89
N GLY A 50 -5.45 -8.62 10.53
CA GLY A 50 -6.01 -9.34 9.38
C GLY A 50 -5.26 -9.04 8.09
N THR A 51 -5.06 -7.76 7.76
CA THR A 51 -4.33 -7.32 6.57
C THR A 51 -2.85 -7.70 6.63
N VAL A 52 -2.22 -7.57 7.81
CA VAL A 52 -0.82 -7.96 8.02
C VAL A 52 -0.60 -9.45 7.74
N LEU A 53 -1.51 -10.32 8.21
CA LEU A 53 -1.42 -11.75 7.95
C LEU A 53 -1.59 -12.07 6.45
N GLU A 54 -2.48 -11.39 5.75
CA GLU A 54 -2.63 -11.53 4.30
C GLU A 54 -1.39 -11.03 3.53
N ALA A 55 -0.79 -9.92 3.96
CA ALA A 55 0.45 -9.42 3.39
C ALA A 55 1.61 -10.42 3.56
N ARG A 56 1.75 -11.02 4.75
CA ARG A 56 2.74 -12.08 5.03
C ARG A 56 2.55 -13.30 4.14
N LYS A 57 1.32 -13.77 3.96
CA LYS A 57 1.02 -14.87 3.02
C LYS A 57 1.43 -14.50 1.60
N SER A 58 1.12 -13.28 1.18
CA SER A 58 1.37 -12.79 -0.18
C SER A 58 2.84 -12.62 -0.51
N VAL A 59 3.69 -12.20 0.44
CA VAL A 59 5.14 -12.12 0.22
C VAL A 59 5.81 -13.49 0.15
N MET A 60 5.17 -14.53 0.68
CA MET A 60 5.66 -15.92 0.67
C MET A 60 5.15 -16.76 -0.52
N ASP A 61 4.09 -16.33 -1.23
CA ASP A 61 3.58 -17.06 -2.39
C ASP A 61 4.40 -16.70 -3.65
N PRO A 62 5.12 -17.67 -4.28
CA PRO A 62 5.93 -17.40 -5.46
C PRO A 62 5.12 -16.99 -6.71
N ARG A 63 3.79 -17.12 -6.68
CA ARG A 63 2.87 -16.69 -7.74
C ARG A 63 2.26 -15.31 -7.47
N VAL A 64 2.67 -14.67 -6.39
CA VAL A 64 2.22 -13.34 -6.02
C VAL A 64 3.40 -12.39 -6.02
N ARG A 65 3.22 -11.25 -6.68
CA ARG A 65 4.10 -10.10 -6.51
C ARG A 65 3.43 -9.13 -5.53
N ALA A 66 3.81 -9.23 -4.26
CA ALA A 66 3.31 -8.35 -3.22
C ALA A 66 4.09 -7.02 -3.19
N VAL A 67 3.39 -5.89 -3.17
CA VAL A 67 3.96 -4.54 -3.18
C VAL A 67 3.27 -3.62 -2.18
N LEU A 68 4.01 -2.67 -1.61
CA LEU A 68 3.46 -1.54 -0.85
C LEU A 68 3.27 -0.35 -1.79
N LEU A 69 2.12 0.30 -1.69
CA LEU A 69 1.79 1.54 -2.40
C LEU A 69 1.08 2.51 -1.46
N THR A 70 1.82 3.47 -0.91
CA THR A 70 1.31 4.39 0.12
C THR A 70 1.21 5.84 -0.38
N GLY A 71 0.26 6.57 0.20
CA GLY A 71 0.15 8.03 0.06
C GLY A 71 1.24 8.82 0.79
N ARG A 72 2.08 8.19 1.63
CA ARG A 72 3.19 8.84 2.33
C ARG A 72 4.21 9.42 1.35
N PRO A 73 4.79 10.60 1.66
CA PRO A 73 5.68 11.29 0.75
C PRO A 73 7.00 10.57 0.54
N GLN A 74 7.49 10.61 -0.69
CA GLN A 74 8.77 10.04 -1.05
C GLN A 74 9.92 10.96 -0.65
N HIS A 75 10.54 10.64 0.48
CA HIS A 75 11.87 11.11 0.88
C HIS A 75 12.59 10.04 1.69
N SER A 76 13.90 10.20 1.89
CA SER A 76 14.77 9.16 2.45
C SER A 76 14.39 8.75 3.87
N GLU A 77 14.02 9.71 4.72
CA GLU A 77 13.67 9.46 6.11
C GLU A 77 12.35 8.68 6.24
N MET A 78 11.31 9.09 5.52
CA MET A 78 10.02 8.40 5.49
C MET A 78 10.18 6.97 4.96
N ALA A 79 10.94 6.78 3.88
CA ALA A 79 11.22 5.46 3.35
C ALA A 79 11.97 4.57 4.35
N SER A 80 12.91 5.13 5.12
CA SER A 80 13.65 4.41 6.15
C SER A 80 12.73 3.94 7.29
N VAL A 81 11.85 4.82 7.78
CA VAL A 81 10.90 4.51 8.84
C VAL A 81 9.89 3.45 8.40
N ILE A 82 9.28 3.59 7.22
CA ILE A 82 8.33 2.60 6.69
C ILE A 82 9.00 1.23 6.54
N ARG A 83 10.23 1.17 6.02
CA ARG A 83 10.98 -0.10 5.94
C ARG A 83 11.21 -0.74 7.30
N ALA A 84 11.53 0.07 8.31
CA ALA A 84 11.76 -0.44 9.65
C ALA A 84 10.45 -0.94 10.30
N MET A 85 9.33 -0.23 10.07
CA MET A 85 7.98 -0.68 10.44
C MET A 85 7.63 -2.02 9.81
N LEU A 86 7.74 -2.14 8.49
CA LEU A 86 7.45 -3.38 7.77
C LEU A 86 8.31 -4.55 8.26
N ARG A 87 9.59 -4.31 8.55
CA ARG A 87 10.48 -5.33 9.14
C ARG A 87 10.04 -5.76 10.53
N SER A 88 9.57 -4.86 11.38
CA SER A 88 9.00 -5.24 12.69
C SER A 88 7.73 -6.09 12.56
N ALA A 89 7.04 -5.98 11.42
CA ALA A 89 5.91 -6.80 11.06
C ALA A 89 6.29 -8.05 10.24
N ASP A 90 7.57 -8.37 10.08
CA ASP A 90 8.04 -9.49 9.26
C ASP A 90 7.48 -9.48 7.83
N ILE A 91 7.41 -8.28 7.23
CA ILE A 91 6.96 -8.08 5.86
C ILE A 91 8.11 -7.48 5.05
N ARG A 92 8.36 -8.05 3.87
CA ARG A 92 9.31 -7.52 2.88
C ARG A 92 8.66 -7.57 1.50
N PHE A 93 8.18 -6.43 1.04
CA PHE A 93 7.56 -6.32 -0.27
C PHE A 93 8.59 -6.34 -1.40
N ALA A 94 8.18 -6.81 -2.58
CA ALA A 94 9.04 -6.78 -3.77
C ALA A 94 9.31 -5.35 -4.25
N VAL A 95 8.38 -4.43 -3.97
CA VAL A 95 8.47 -2.99 -4.25
C VAL A 95 7.79 -2.25 -3.12
N GLU A 96 8.42 -1.19 -2.64
CA GLU A 96 7.85 -0.22 -1.70
C GLU A 96 7.80 1.13 -2.39
N GLN A 97 6.59 1.61 -2.73
CA GLN A 97 6.43 2.86 -3.47
C GLN A 97 5.70 3.91 -2.65
N LEU A 98 6.43 4.98 -2.35
CA LEU A 98 5.94 6.18 -1.70
C LEU A 98 5.55 7.23 -2.76
N LYS A 99 4.64 8.12 -2.39
CA LYS A 99 4.08 9.15 -3.26
C LYS A 99 5.12 10.25 -3.56
N PRO A 100 5.46 10.49 -4.83
CA PRO A 100 6.36 11.59 -5.20
C PRO A 100 5.80 12.94 -4.73
N LEU A 101 6.68 13.83 -4.27
CA LEU A 101 6.30 15.20 -3.87
C LEU A 101 5.97 16.08 -5.10
N PHE A 102 6.64 15.83 -6.23
CA PHE A 102 6.49 16.63 -7.45
C PHE A 102 6.42 15.75 -8.72
N PRO A 103 5.54 16.08 -9.69
CA PRO A 103 4.44 17.04 -9.56
C PRO A 103 3.37 16.51 -8.58
N PRO A 104 2.66 17.39 -7.84
CA PRO A 104 1.61 16.96 -6.92
C PRO A 104 0.50 16.25 -7.70
N ARG A 105 0.02 15.13 -7.17
CA ARG A 105 -1.10 14.36 -7.74
C ARG A 105 -2.06 13.92 -6.65
N PRO A 106 -3.38 13.88 -6.91
CA PRO A 106 -4.33 13.18 -6.05
C PRO A 106 -3.89 11.73 -5.82
N THR A 107 -4.09 11.23 -4.61
CA THR A 107 -3.68 9.86 -4.23
C THR A 107 -4.32 8.79 -5.12
N PRO A 108 -5.62 8.85 -5.46
CA PRO A 108 -6.23 7.89 -6.39
C PRO A 108 -5.52 7.83 -7.75
N LEU A 109 -5.25 8.98 -8.35
CA LEU A 109 -4.57 9.08 -9.65
C LEU A 109 -3.12 8.58 -9.58
N TYR A 110 -2.41 8.89 -8.49
CA TYR A 110 -1.07 8.38 -8.24
C TYR A 110 -1.07 6.85 -8.16
N LYS A 111 -1.97 6.26 -7.37
CA LYS A 111 -2.02 4.81 -7.17
C LYS A 111 -2.42 4.09 -8.46
N ALA A 112 -3.43 4.58 -9.17
CA ALA A 112 -3.85 4.09 -10.47
C ALA A 112 -2.69 4.10 -11.49
N ALA A 113 -1.92 5.19 -11.57
CA ALA A 113 -0.77 5.29 -12.47
C ALA A 113 0.37 4.32 -12.08
N ALA A 114 0.59 4.11 -10.78
CA ALA A 114 1.58 3.14 -10.30
C ALA A 114 1.21 1.71 -10.69
N VAL A 115 -0.06 1.32 -10.47
CA VAL A 115 -0.56 0.01 -10.87
C VAL A 115 -0.50 -0.17 -12.38
N GLN A 116 -0.91 0.83 -13.17
CA GLN A 116 -0.78 0.80 -14.63
C GLN A 116 0.67 0.52 -15.06
N LYS A 117 1.64 1.23 -14.48
CA LYS A 117 3.06 1.04 -14.76
C LYS A 117 3.52 -0.39 -14.44
N TRP A 118 3.06 -0.98 -13.35
CA TRP A 118 3.40 -2.35 -12.99
C TRP A 118 2.75 -3.38 -13.91
N LEU A 119 1.49 -3.18 -14.32
CA LEU A 119 0.81 -4.06 -15.26
C LEU A 119 1.46 -4.04 -16.65
N LEU A 120 1.96 -2.88 -17.10
CA LEU A 120 2.76 -2.77 -18.32
C LEU A 120 4.11 -3.48 -18.18
N ARG A 121 4.75 -3.39 -17.01
CA ARG A 121 6.05 -4.04 -16.74
C ARG A 121 5.92 -5.56 -16.57
N TYR A 122 4.78 -6.04 -16.07
CA TYR A 122 4.53 -7.44 -15.77
C TYR A 122 3.29 -7.92 -16.55
N PRO A 123 3.40 -8.10 -17.88
CA PRO A 123 2.25 -8.45 -18.71
C PRO A 123 1.61 -9.80 -18.36
N SER A 124 2.35 -10.69 -17.68
CA SER A 124 1.87 -11.98 -17.17
C SER A 124 0.96 -11.88 -15.94
N VAL A 125 0.83 -10.70 -15.32
CA VAL A 125 -0.13 -10.49 -14.24
C VAL A 125 -1.54 -10.62 -14.81
N GLY A 126 -2.33 -11.57 -14.31
CA GLY A 126 -3.73 -11.76 -14.71
C GLY A 126 -4.74 -11.15 -13.74
N LYS A 127 -4.34 -10.96 -12.48
CA LYS A 127 -5.18 -10.50 -11.39
C LYS A 127 -4.48 -9.45 -10.53
N VAL A 128 -5.23 -8.41 -10.16
CA VAL A 128 -4.83 -7.40 -9.18
C VAL A 128 -5.72 -7.54 -7.95
N VAL A 129 -5.11 -7.77 -6.79
CA VAL A 129 -5.76 -7.68 -5.49
C VAL A 129 -5.27 -6.41 -4.82
N PHE A 130 -6.18 -5.52 -4.47
CA PHE A 130 -5.84 -4.18 -4.02
C PHE A 130 -6.46 -3.90 -2.66
N TYR A 131 -5.61 -3.77 -1.64
CA TYR A 131 -5.98 -3.55 -0.26
C TYR A 131 -5.83 -2.07 0.06
N ASP A 132 -6.94 -1.42 0.39
CA ASP A 132 -7.02 0.01 0.70
C ASP A 132 -8.24 0.27 1.59
N ASP A 133 -8.20 1.31 2.41
CA ASP A 133 -9.33 1.72 3.26
C ASP A 133 -10.26 2.71 2.54
N LEU A 134 -9.78 3.40 1.51
CA LEU A 134 -10.51 4.46 0.81
C LEU A 134 -11.11 3.98 -0.52
N ASP A 135 -12.43 4.12 -0.67
CA ASP A 135 -13.17 3.69 -1.88
C ASP A 135 -12.67 4.36 -3.15
N GLU A 136 -12.34 5.65 -3.10
CA GLU A 136 -11.77 6.40 -4.22
C GLU A 136 -10.45 5.82 -4.76
N ASN A 137 -9.61 5.23 -3.89
CA ASN A 137 -8.41 4.52 -4.33
C ASN A 137 -8.77 3.18 -4.98
N LEU A 138 -9.70 2.43 -4.36
CA LEU A 138 -10.20 1.15 -4.88
C LEU A 138 -10.81 1.34 -6.28
N ASP A 139 -11.60 2.38 -6.48
CA ASP A 139 -12.29 2.66 -7.74
C ASP A 139 -11.31 3.05 -8.85
N ALA A 140 -10.39 3.99 -8.56
CA ALA A 140 -9.42 4.47 -9.53
C ALA A 140 -8.47 3.34 -10.00
N VAL A 141 -8.03 2.47 -9.09
CA VAL A 141 -7.21 1.31 -9.46
C VAL A 141 -8.03 0.26 -10.20
N GLY A 142 -9.27 0.03 -9.78
CA GLY A 142 -10.17 -0.91 -10.43
C GLY A 142 -10.48 -0.54 -11.88
N GLU A 143 -10.68 0.74 -12.17
CA GLU A 143 -10.85 1.22 -13.55
C GLU A 143 -9.62 0.87 -14.42
N VAL A 144 -8.42 1.17 -13.93
CA VAL A 144 -7.17 0.88 -14.66
C VAL A 144 -6.98 -0.61 -14.89
N ALA A 145 -7.16 -1.45 -13.86
CA ALA A 145 -6.96 -2.89 -13.97
C ALA A 145 -7.93 -3.50 -14.98
N ARG A 146 -9.21 -3.13 -14.93
CA ARG A 146 -10.23 -3.61 -15.88
C ARG A 146 -9.98 -3.12 -17.30
N ARG A 147 -9.62 -1.84 -17.48
CA ARG A 147 -9.26 -1.28 -18.80
C ARG A 147 -8.07 -2.01 -19.43
N MET A 148 -7.13 -2.49 -18.60
CA MET A 148 -6.01 -3.30 -19.03
C MET A 148 -6.36 -4.80 -19.19
N GLY A 149 -7.63 -5.18 -19.05
CA GLY A 149 -8.09 -6.56 -19.21
C GLY A 149 -7.58 -7.50 -18.10
N ARG A 150 -7.47 -7.01 -16.87
CA ARG A 150 -7.08 -7.81 -15.68
C ARG A 150 -8.28 -8.03 -14.78
N GLU A 151 -8.32 -9.19 -14.12
CA GLU A 151 -9.24 -9.41 -13.00
C GLU A 151 -8.87 -8.44 -11.88
N TYR A 152 -9.88 -7.81 -11.27
CA TYR A 152 -9.69 -6.87 -10.17
C TYR A 152 -10.50 -7.30 -8.95
N LEU A 153 -9.81 -7.47 -7.82
CA LEU A 153 -10.41 -7.78 -6.53
C LEU A 153 -10.07 -6.66 -5.53
N PRO A 154 -11.00 -5.72 -5.27
CA PRO A 154 -10.82 -4.76 -4.19
C PRO A 154 -11.00 -5.47 -2.84
N VAL A 155 -10.11 -5.17 -1.89
CA VAL A 155 -10.23 -5.59 -0.51
C VAL A 155 -10.26 -4.34 0.34
N LYS A 156 -11.47 -3.92 0.74
CA LYS A 156 -11.63 -2.80 1.65
C LYS A 156 -11.10 -3.21 3.01
N ALA A 157 -9.99 -2.61 3.43
CA ALA A 157 -9.53 -2.75 4.80
C ALA A 157 -10.65 -2.26 5.73
N PRO A 158 -10.78 -2.80 6.95
CA PRO A 158 -11.85 -2.40 7.87
C PRO A 158 -11.88 -0.88 8.14
N GLY A 159 -10.82 -0.17 7.74
CA GLY A 159 -10.59 1.20 8.15
C GLY A 159 -10.41 1.23 9.66
N VAL A 160 -10.05 2.40 10.15
CA VAL A 160 -10.06 2.64 11.59
C VAL A 160 -11.18 3.64 11.78
N THR A 161 -12.23 3.26 12.51
CA THR A 161 -13.35 4.14 12.88
C THR A 161 -12.85 5.40 13.59
#